data_AF-A0AAW0SXD7-F1
#
_entry.id   AF-A0AAW0SXD7-F1
#
_cell.length_a   1.000
_cell.length_b   1.000
_cell.length_c   1.000
_cell.angle_alpha   90.00
_cell.angle_beta   90.00
_cell.angle_gamma   90.00
#
_symmetry.space_group_name_H-M   'P 1'
#
loop_
_entity.id
_entity.type
_entity.pdbx_description
1 polymer ?
#
loop_
_entity_poly.entity_id
_entity_poly.type
_entity_poly.pdbx_seq_one_letter_code
_entity_poly.pdbx_strand_id
1 'polypeptide(L)' 'MGETREERIMQYHELPSVPPVLALREGSLLKVEGDVAVVKGLYPARLFVREKQPEEFPVNSDLSFLLKQ' A
#
# COMPACT_ATOMS: atom_id res chain seq x y z
N MET A 1 5.43 -21.63 -14.38
CA MET A 1 5.23 -20.17 -14.13
C MET A 1 4.98 -20.02 -12.64
N GLY A 2 5.65 -19.10 -11.96
CA GLY A 2 5.53 -18.93 -10.50
C GLY A 2 4.50 -17.86 -10.14
N GLU A 3 4.21 -17.74 -8.84
CA GLU A 3 3.27 -16.74 -8.30
C GLU A 3 3.76 -15.31 -8.54
N THR A 4 2.82 -14.45 -8.95
CA THR A 4 2.99 -13.01 -9.06
C THR A 4 3.09 -12.36 -7.68
N ARG A 5 3.60 -11.11 -7.64
CA ARG A 5 3.64 -10.32 -6.40
C ARG A 5 2.24 -10.07 -5.84
N GLU A 6 1.26 -9.85 -6.71
CA GLU A 6 -0.13 -9.62 -6.33
C GLU A 6 -0.73 -10.85 -5.67
N GLU A 7 -0.58 -12.04 -6.26
CA GLU A 7 -1.04 -13.30 -5.67
C GLU A 7 -0.42 -13.53 -4.28
N ARG A 8 0.88 -13.29 -4.12
CA ARG A 8 1.55 -13.42 -2.80
C ARG A 8 0.99 -12.47 -1.75
N ILE A 9 0.64 -11.23 -2.13
CA ILE A 9 0.05 -10.26 -1.20
C ILE A 9 -1.41 -10.63 -0.88
N MET A 10 -2.16 -11.17 -1.85
CA MET A 10 -3.53 -11.65 -1.60
C MET A 10 -3.54 -12.86 -0.66
N GLN A 11 -2.63 -13.82 -0.86
CA GLN A 11 -2.43 -14.95 0.06
C GLN A 11 -2.04 -14.48 1.47
N TYR A 12 -1.17 -13.46 1.59
CA TYR A 12 -0.85 -12.86 2.90
C TYR A 12 -2.10 -12.36 3.62
N HIS A 13 -3.06 -11.76 2.91
CA HIS A 13 -4.33 -11.27 3.46
C HIS A 13 -5.34 -12.38 3.83
N GLU A 14 -5.10 -13.63 3.45
CA GLU A 14 -5.91 -14.77 3.92
C GLU A 14 -5.64 -15.07 5.41
N LEU A 15 -4.45 -14.72 5.90
CA LEU A 15 -4.10 -14.86 7.31
C LEU A 15 -4.98 -13.96 8.20
N PRO A 16 -5.36 -14.42 9.40
CA PRO A 16 -6.14 -13.62 10.32
C PRO A 16 -5.35 -12.40 10.80
N SER A 17 -6.05 -11.26 10.92
CA SER A 17 -5.56 -10.05 11.58
C SER A 17 -4.28 -9.43 11.00
N VAL A 18 -4.03 -9.60 9.70
CA VAL A 18 -2.90 -8.92 9.03
C VAL A 18 -3.26 -7.47 8.66
N PRO A 19 -2.30 -6.53 8.77
CA PRO A 19 -2.51 -5.14 8.41
C PRO A 19 -2.55 -4.94 6.88
N PRO A 20 -3.03 -3.79 6.40
CA PRO A 20 -2.91 -3.39 5.00
C PRO A 20 -1.45 -3.41 4.50
N VAL A 21 -1.28 -3.69 3.20
CA VAL A 21 0.02 -3.63 2.52
C VAL A 21 0.03 -2.49 1.52
N LEU A 22 0.89 -1.49 1.75
CA LEU A 22 1.14 -0.40 0.79
C LEU A 22 2.31 -0.78 -0.11
N ALA A 23 2.04 -1.09 -1.37
CA ALA A 23 3.07 -1.37 -2.36
C ALA A 23 3.62 -0.06 -2.96
N LEU A 24 4.91 0.19 -2.73
CA LEU A 24 5.66 1.27 -3.33
C LEU A 24 6.51 0.71 -4.47
N ARG A 25 6.37 1.30 -5.67
CA ARG A 25 7.22 0.97 -6.82
C ARG A 25 8.59 1.63 -6.62
N GLU A 26 9.63 1.02 -7.18
CA GLU A 26 10.97 1.62 -7.16
C GLU A 26 10.93 3.05 -7.71
N GLY A 27 11.63 3.97 -7.02
CA GLY A 27 11.51 5.41 -7.29
C GLY A 27 10.32 6.11 -6.64
N SER A 28 9.56 5.41 -5.79
CA SER A 28 8.47 5.98 -4.96
C SER A 28 8.75 5.77 -3.48
N LEU A 29 8.20 6.66 -2.64
CA LEU A 29 8.33 6.61 -1.19
C LEU A 29 7.05 7.09 -0.51
N LEU A 30 6.87 6.72 0.75
CA LEU A 30 5.89 7.34 1.63
C LEU A 30 6.61 8.34 2.53
N LYS A 31 6.32 9.63 2.38
CA LYS A 31 6.89 10.69 3.22
C LYS A 31 5.99 10.84 4.44
N VAL A 32 6.52 10.57 5.63
CA VAL A 32 5.80 10.69 6.90
C VAL A 32 6.38 11.85 7.71
N GLU A 33 5.54 12.82 8.06
CA GLU A 33 5.88 14.00 8.86
C GLU A 33 4.80 14.21 9.92
N GLY A 34 5.07 13.80 11.17
CA GLY A 34 4.06 13.76 12.22
C GLY A 34 2.93 12.80 11.88
N ASP A 35 1.69 13.30 11.92
CA ASP A 35 0.48 12.53 11.60
C ASP A 35 0.12 12.57 10.10
N VAL A 36 1.03 13.08 9.25
CA VAL A 36 0.81 13.21 7.81
C VAL A 36 1.65 12.21 7.04
N ALA A 37 1.02 11.37 6.21
CA ALA A 37 1.68 10.44 5.31
C ALA A 37 1.30 10.71 3.86
N VAL A 38 2.26 11.05 2.99
CA VAL A 38 2.00 11.41 1.59
C VAL A 38 2.85 10.59 0.64
N VAL A 39 2.23 10.05 -0.41
CA VAL A 39 2.95 9.34 -1.49
C VAL A 39 3.80 10.34 -2.26
N LYS A 40 5.10 10.06 -2.43
CA LYS A 40 6.04 10.88 -3.21
C LYS A 40 6.86 10.00 -4.16
N GLY A 41 7.53 10.65 -5.11
CA GLY A 41 8.38 10.00 -6.09
C GLY A 41 7.73 9.93 -7.47
N LEU A 42 8.08 8.91 -8.26
CA LEU A 42 7.78 8.85 -9.69
C LEU A 42 6.48 8.12 -10.03
N TYR A 43 6.03 7.18 -9.19
CA TYR A 43 4.90 6.31 -9.52
C TYR A 43 3.83 6.32 -8.40
N PRO A 44 2.57 5.99 -8.75
CA PRO A 44 1.53 5.80 -7.75
C PRO A 44 1.86 4.63 -6.81
N ALA A 45 1.34 4.71 -5.59
CA ALA A 45 1.32 3.59 -4.65
C ALA A 45 0.08 2.72 -4.92
N ARG A 46 0.14 1.44 -4.55
CA ARG A 46 -1.04 0.54 -4.62
C ARG A 46 -1.29 -0.04 -3.24
N LEU A 47 -2.48 0.18 -2.69
CA LEU A 47 -2.87 -0.28 -1.37
C LEU A 47 -3.66 -1.58 -1.49
N PHE A 48 -3.25 -2.59 -0.72
CA PHE A 48 -3.93 -3.85 -0.56
C PHE A 48 -4.53 -3.90 0.84
N VAL A 49 -5.83 -4.21 0.91
CA VAL A 49 -6.57 -4.38 2.15
C VAL A 49 -7.33 -5.70 2.04
N ARG A 50 -7.40 -6.45 3.14
CA ARG A 50 -8.17 -7.70 3.20
C ARG A 50 -9.59 -7.47 2.68
N GLU A 51 -10.05 -8.41 1.85
CA GLU A 51 -11.41 -8.44 1.29
C GLU A 51 -11.77 -7.20 0.43
N LYS A 52 -10.79 -6.43 -0.03
CA LYS A 52 -10.98 -5.31 -0.96
C LYS A 52 -10.14 -5.50 -2.23
N GLN A 53 -10.65 -4.96 -3.33
CA GLN A 53 -9.85 -4.83 -4.54
C GLN A 53 -8.69 -3.85 -4.28
N PRO A 54 -7.47 -4.13 -4.78
CA PRO A 54 -6.35 -3.22 -4.58
C PRO A 54 -6.60 -1.87 -5.24
N GLU A 55 -6.30 -0.79 -4.53
CA GLU A 55 -6.57 0.60 -4.95
C GLU A 55 -5.28 1.34 -5.28
N GLU A 56 -5.26 2.14 -6.34
CA GLU A 56 -4.11 2.99 -6.67
C GLU A 56 -4.26 4.40 -6.12
N PHE A 57 -3.17 4.91 -5.54
CA PHE A 57 -3.06 6.25 -5.01
C PHE A 57 -2.00 7.04 -5.80
N PRO A 58 -2.41 8.09 -6.55
CA PRO A 58 -1.49 8.96 -7.27
C PRO A 58 -0.39 9.56 -6.37
N VAL A 59 0.72 9.97 -7.00
CA VAL A 59 1.74 10.78 -6.32
C VAL A 59 1.08 12.03 -5.74
N ASN A 60 1.46 12.40 -4.52
CA ASN A 60 0.87 13.43 -3.66
C ASN A 60 -0.45 13.07 -2.98
N SER A 61 -0.94 11.82 -3.09
CA SER A 61 -2.09 11.38 -2.28
C SER A 61 -1.74 11.36 -0.79
N ASP A 62 -2.68 11.84 0.02
CA ASP A 62 -2.63 11.75 1.47
C ASP A 62 -3.16 10.37 1.93
N LEU A 63 -2.30 9.62 2.61
CA LEU A 63 -2.55 8.30 3.19
C LEU A 63 -2.48 8.30 4.72
N SER A 64 -2.65 9.46 5.36
CA SER A 64 -2.56 9.61 6.83
C SER A 64 -3.54 8.75 7.60
N PHE A 65 -4.62 8.28 6.94
CA PHE A 65 -5.54 7.30 7.52
C PHE A 65 -4.85 5.98 7.89
N LEU A 66 -3.74 5.62 7.24
CA LEU A 66 -2.96 4.42 7.55
C LEU A 66 -2.22 4.51 8.90
N LEU A 67 -2.01 5.72 9.42
CA LEU A 67 -1.32 5.97 10.70
C LEU A 67 -2.24 5.82 11.92
N LYS A 68 -3.56 5.74 11.71
CA LYS A 68 -4.58 5.76 12.78
C LYS A 68 -5.12 4.37 13.13
N GLN A 69 -4.31 3.33 12.96
CA GLN A 69 -4.70 1.93 13.21
C GLN A 69 -4.70 1.57 14.69
#